data_AF-A0A9E7FBC0-F1
#
_entry.id   AF-A0A9E7FBC0-F1
#
_cell.length_a   1.000
_cell.length_b   1.000
_cell.length_c   1.000
_cell.angle_alpha   90.00
_cell.angle_beta   90.00
_cell.angle_gamma   90.00
#
_symmetry.space_group_name_H-M   'P 1'
#
loop_
_entity.id
_entity.type
_entity.pdbx_description
1 polymer ?
#
loop_
_entity_poly.entity_id
_entity_poly.type
_entity_poly.pdbx_seq_one_letter_code
_entity_poly.pdbx_strand_id
1 'polypeptide(L)'
;MYALPGGRSKLGVGLESEIGRLGSGFASRGVLRSGRRVPFWKPPAEIRSESSSFSLCLIWRMQHIPATIDDQLFLKGIREESPWENLPKRLQVTLTSKEEWHRRIIDYCIRKRLQWNQCFARKVCKEGEYYEEMMRYLRKNLALFPYHLAEYVCRVLRVSPFRYYCDMIFEVLKNEQPYDSIPNFSAADALRLTGIGRNEYIDIMNKCRSKKIMWKLNKSIAKELLPTQPVDFPVEPWWGVCLVNFTLEEFKKLTEEEMATIDKVCKEEANSFVLFDPDIVKGLYRRGLVYFDVPVYPDDRFKALSK
;
A
#
# COMPACT_ATOMS: atom_id res chain seq x y z
N MET A 1 -31.68 -11.76 -66.58
CA MET A 1 -30.36 -11.12 -66.75
C MET A 1 -30.12 -10.21 -65.55
N TYR A 2 -29.05 -10.52 -64.78
CA TYR A 2 -28.16 -9.69 -63.92
C TYR A 2 -28.74 -8.51 -63.10
N ALA A 3 -28.34 -8.16 -61.87
CA ALA A 3 -27.55 -8.71 -60.76
C ALA A 3 -27.79 -7.77 -59.54
N LEU A 4 -27.73 -8.28 -58.30
CA LEU A 4 -27.67 -7.54 -57.01
C LEU A 4 -26.25 -6.92 -56.79
N PRO A 5 -25.89 -6.11 -55.75
CA PRO A 5 -26.43 -6.00 -54.36
C PRO A 5 -26.49 -4.52 -53.83
N GLY A 6 -26.90 -4.10 -52.63
CA GLY A 6 -27.07 -4.66 -51.29
C GLY A 6 -26.57 -3.59 -50.28
N GLY A 7 -27.44 -3.04 -49.42
CA GLY A 7 -27.08 -1.98 -48.46
C GLY A 7 -27.55 -2.32 -47.06
N ARG A 8 -26.64 -2.87 -46.23
CA ARG A 8 -26.82 -3.03 -44.78
C ARG A 8 -26.43 -1.73 -44.06
N SER A 9 -27.24 -1.41 -43.06
CA SER A 9 -27.06 -0.37 -42.05
C SER A 9 -25.71 -0.50 -41.31
N LYS A 10 -24.97 0.61 -41.26
CA LYS A 10 -23.78 0.79 -40.41
C LYS A 10 -24.20 1.50 -39.10
N LEU A 11 -24.43 0.71 -38.06
CA LEU A 11 -24.35 1.15 -36.66
C LEU A 11 -23.34 0.20 -36.01
N GLY A 12 -22.16 0.70 -35.68
CA GLY A 12 -21.10 -0.11 -35.07
C GLY A 12 -19.72 0.15 -35.64
N VAL A 13 -19.24 1.40 -35.59
CA VAL A 13 -17.81 1.73 -35.56
C VAL A 13 -17.71 3.11 -34.88
N GLY A 14 -17.48 3.14 -33.57
CA GLY A 14 -17.44 4.42 -32.85
C GLY A 14 -17.09 4.40 -31.36
N LEU A 15 -16.99 3.23 -30.71
CA LEU A 15 -16.59 3.14 -29.29
C LEU A 15 -15.24 2.48 -29.04
N GLU A 16 -14.58 1.92 -30.06
CA GLU A 16 -13.26 1.29 -29.89
C GLU A 16 -12.09 2.30 -29.91
N SER A 17 -12.32 3.55 -30.33
CA SER A 17 -11.28 4.59 -30.42
C SER A 17 -11.09 5.41 -29.14
N GLU A 18 -11.96 5.25 -28.14
CA GLU A 18 -11.95 6.05 -26.90
C GLU A 18 -11.33 5.30 -25.71
N ILE A 19 -11.38 3.96 -25.73
CA ILE A 19 -10.71 3.10 -24.75
C ILE A 19 -9.17 3.15 -24.92
N GLY A 20 -8.68 3.40 -26.14
CA GLY A 20 -7.24 3.51 -26.44
C GLY A 20 -6.58 4.83 -26.06
N ARG A 21 -7.35 5.92 -25.86
CA ARG A 21 -6.80 7.24 -25.49
C ARG A 21 -6.77 7.51 -23.98
N LEU A 22 -7.58 6.82 -23.20
CA LEU A 22 -7.57 6.94 -21.74
C LEU A 22 -6.37 6.20 -21.09
N GLY A 23 -5.70 5.31 -21.82
CA GLY A 23 -4.56 4.52 -21.34
C GLY A 23 -3.16 5.10 -21.56
N SER A 24 -3.01 6.26 -22.21
CA SER A 24 -1.69 6.79 -22.62
C SER A 24 -1.41 8.25 -22.19
N GLY A 25 -2.19 8.79 -21.26
CA GLY A 25 -2.07 10.18 -20.78
C GLY A 25 -1.62 10.37 -19.33
N PHE A 26 -1.21 9.32 -18.61
CA PHE A 26 -0.76 9.45 -17.21
C PHE A 26 0.76 9.57 -17.12
N ALA A 27 1.28 10.68 -17.65
CA ALA A 27 2.65 11.11 -17.42
C ALA A 27 2.63 12.53 -16.83
N SER A 28 3.00 12.61 -15.55
CA SER A 28 3.60 13.75 -14.86
C SER A 28 3.11 15.16 -15.24
N ARG A 29 2.19 15.74 -14.45
CA ARG A 29 2.10 17.20 -14.32
C ARG A 29 1.89 17.61 -12.86
N GLY A 30 2.73 18.53 -12.44
CA GLY A 30 2.93 18.94 -11.06
C GLY A 30 1.71 19.59 -10.41
N VAL A 31 1.62 19.33 -9.11
CA VAL A 31 0.68 19.92 -8.17
C VAL A 31 1.00 21.42 -8.02
N LEU A 32 0.15 22.29 -8.57
CA LEU A 32 0.07 23.70 -8.17
C LEU A 32 -1.10 23.83 -7.18
N ARG A 33 -0.77 23.93 -5.88
CA ARG A 33 -1.75 24.13 -4.80
C ARG A 33 -2.22 25.57 -4.77
N SER A 34 -3.52 25.80 -4.92
CA SER A 34 -4.18 27.03 -4.47
C SER A 34 -4.74 26.81 -3.06
N GLY A 35 -4.36 27.67 -2.12
CA GLY A 35 -4.72 27.55 -0.72
C GLY A 35 -6.12 28.09 -0.44
N ARG A 36 -6.95 27.29 0.24
CA ARG A 36 -8.01 27.80 1.12
C ARG A 36 -8.04 26.97 2.40
N ARG A 37 -7.99 27.68 3.54
CA ARG A 37 -8.01 27.13 4.90
C ARG A 37 -9.42 26.69 5.27
N VAL A 38 -9.54 25.55 5.94
CA VAL A 38 -10.77 25.08 6.60
C VAL A 38 -10.58 25.26 8.13
N PRO A 39 -11.61 25.64 8.92
CA PRO A 39 -11.42 26.07 10.31
C PRO A 39 -11.10 24.95 11.29
N PHE A 40 -10.28 25.31 12.27
CA PHE A 40 -9.64 24.48 13.28
C PHE A 40 -10.58 24.18 14.47
N TRP A 41 -10.83 22.90 14.75
CA TRP A 41 -11.55 22.41 15.94
C TRP A 41 -10.55 21.95 17.01
N LYS A 42 -10.74 22.37 18.27
CA LYS A 42 -9.91 22.00 19.44
C LYS A 42 -10.78 21.33 20.52
N PRO A 43 -10.38 20.17 21.08
CA PRO A 43 -10.86 19.71 22.37
C PRO A 43 -9.82 19.90 23.50
N PRO A 44 -10.25 19.84 24.78
CA PRO A 44 -9.54 20.41 25.92
C PRO A 44 -8.53 19.46 26.58
N ALA A 45 -7.67 20.07 27.41
CA ALA A 45 -6.51 19.49 28.06
C ALA A 45 -6.82 18.94 29.46
N GLU A 46 -6.14 17.86 29.85
CA GLU A 46 -5.67 17.65 31.23
C GLU A 46 -4.60 16.56 31.32
N ILE A 47 -3.96 16.49 32.48
CA ILE A 47 -2.56 16.15 32.76
C ILE A 47 -2.47 14.85 33.57
N ARG A 48 -1.56 13.91 33.22
CA ARG A 48 -0.38 13.45 34.02
C ARG A 48 0.29 12.20 33.42
N SER A 49 1.51 11.99 33.90
CA SER A 49 2.65 11.17 33.46
C SER A 49 2.45 9.65 33.43
N GLU A 50 3.12 8.94 32.51
CA GLU A 50 4.35 8.17 32.82
C GLU A 50 4.98 7.46 31.61
N SER A 51 6.24 7.09 31.83
CA SER A 51 7.33 6.77 30.93
C SER A 51 7.41 5.28 30.53
N SER A 52 7.14 4.95 29.27
CA SER A 52 7.58 3.65 28.67
C SER A 52 7.82 3.69 27.16
N SER A 53 7.31 4.71 26.46
CA SER A 53 7.40 4.84 24.99
C SER A 53 8.79 5.25 24.45
N PHE A 54 9.65 5.81 25.29
CA PHE A 54 10.98 6.28 24.88
C PHE A 54 11.92 5.14 24.45
N SER A 55 11.74 3.92 24.99
CA SER A 55 12.64 2.80 24.69
C SER A 55 12.46 2.25 23.28
N LEU A 56 11.26 2.26 22.71
CA LEU A 56 11.00 1.72 21.37
C LEU A 56 11.38 2.68 20.24
N CYS A 57 11.28 3.99 20.46
CA CYS A 57 11.74 5.00 19.49
C CYS A 57 13.27 4.99 19.34
N LEU A 58 13.99 4.72 20.43
CA LEU A 58 15.43 4.48 20.41
C LEU A 58 15.79 3.19 19.66
N ILE A 59 15.05 2.10 19.85
CA ILE A 59 15.29 0.83 19.14
C ILE A 59 15.08 0.97 17.62
N TRP A 60 14.12 1.79 17.16
CA TRP A 60 13.90 2.02 15.72
C TRP A 60 14.91 3.01 15.10
N ARG A 61 15.39 4.01 15.86
CA ARG A 61 16.49 4.90 15.45
C ARG A 61 17.86 4.20 15.38
N MET A 62 18.01 3.00 15.93
CA MET A 62 19.25 2.22 15.89
C MET A 62 19.47 1.44 14.57
N GLN A 63 18.57 1.54 13.59
CA GLN A 63 18.82 0.96 12.26
C GLN A 63 19.80 1.81 11.45
N HIS A 64 21.07 1.50 11.66
CA HIS A 64 22.29 1.90 10.94
C HIS A 64 22.82 3.32 11.23
N ILE A 65 23.49 3.46 12.38
CA ILE A 65 24.74 4.24 12.37
C ILE A 65 25.68 3.48 11.42
N PRO A 66 26.23 4.08 10.35
CA PRO A 66 27.17 3.39 9.48
C PRO A 66 28.38 2.99 10.32
N ALA A 67 28.44 1.69 10.64
CA ALA A 67 29.39 1.15 11.61
C ALA A 67 30.79 1.02 11.00
N THR A 68 30.87 0.97 9.66
CA THR A 68 32.11 0.85 8.91
C THR A 68 32.32 2.02 7.94
N ILE A 69 33.58 2.27 7.57
CA ILE A 69 33.94 3.22 6.51
C ILE A 69 33.24 2.84 5.20
N ASP A 70 33.10 1.54 4.93
CA ASP A 70 32.43 1.04 3.72
C ASP A 70 30.93 1.39 3.72
N ASP A 71 30.25 1.32 4.87
CA ASP A 71 28.86 1.78 4.99
C ASP A 71 28.73 3.28 4.73
N GLN A 72 29.68 4.09 5.19
CA GLN A 72 29.67 5.54 4.95
C GLN A 72 29.85 5.86 3.47
N LEU A 73 30.81 5.20 2.82
CA LEU A 73 31.04 5.34 1.38
C LEU A 73 29.83 4.86 0.57
N PHE A 74 29.21 3.76 0.99
CA PHE A 74 27.99 3.21 0.40
C PHE A 74 26.84 4.23 0.45
N LEU A 75 26.55 4.78 1.64
CA LEU A 75 25.51 5.79 1.82
C LEU A 75 25.81 7.08 1.07
N LYS A 76 27.08 7.46 0.94
CA LYS A 76 27.49 8.58 0.10
C LYS A 76 27.15 8.30 -1.37
N GLY A 77 27.55 7.14 -1.90
CA GLY A 77 27.26 6.75 -3.28
C GLY A 77 25.76 6.71 -3.61
N ILE A 78 24.92 6.27 -2.66
CA ILE A 78 23.46 6.31 -2.86
C ILE A 78 22.94 7.75 -2.85
N ARG A 79 23.36 8.59 -1.90
CA ARG A 79 22.90 9.99 -1.80
C ARG A 79 23.28 10.82 -3.02
N GLU A 80 24.47 10.56 -3.57
CA GLU A 80 24.98 11.21 -4.79
C GLU A 80 24.47 10.53 -6.07
N GLU A 81 23.64 9.48 -5.96
CA GLU A 81 23.16 8.66 -7.08
C GLU A 81 24.29 8.22 -8.03
N SER A 82 25.43 7.84 -7.45
CA SER A 82 26.65 7.54 -8.20
C SER A 82 26.48 6.26 -9.03
N PRO A 83 26.76 6.31 -10.36
CA PRO A 83 26.83 5.10 -11.17
C PRO A 83 28.02 4.24 -10.76
N TRP A 84 27.97 2.94 -11.09
CA TRP A 84 28.99 1.95 -10.71
C TRP A 84 30.41 2.40 -11.05
N GLU A 85 30.57 2.99 -12.23
CA GLU A 85 31.84 3.41 -12.81
C GLU A 85 32.48 4.56 -12.02
N ASN A 86 31.68 5.35 -11.29
CA ASN A 86 32.12 6.49 -10.50
C ASN A 86 32.29 6.16 -9.00
N LEU A 87 32.04 4.91 -8.60
CA LEU A 87 32.24 4.51 -7.22
C LEU A 87 33.73 4.47 -6.85
N PRO A 88 34.09 4.77 -5.59
CA PRO A 88 35.45 4.53 -5.09
C PRO A 88 35.92 3.11 -5.39
N LYS A 89 37.18 2.95 -5.85
CA LYS A 89 37.77 1.62 -6.16
C LYS A 89 37.61 0.62 -5.01
N ARG A 90 37.71 1.10 -3.77
CA ARG A 90 37.46 0.29 -2.56
C ARG A 90 36.07 -0.34 -2.57
N LEU A 91 35.02 0.42 -2.85
CA LEU A 91 33.66 -0.11 -2.95
C LEU A 91 33.48 -1.06 -4.14
N GLN A 92 34.12 -0.77 -5.28
CA GLN A 92 34.05 -1.68 -6.43
C GLN A 92 34.66 -3.05 -6.10
N VAL A 93 35.78 -3.08 -5.37
CA VAL A 93 36.40 -4.32 -4.89
C VAL A 93 35.48 -5.05 -3.89
N THR A 94 34.86 -4.33 -2.95
CA THR A 94 33.95 -4.93 -1.96
C THR A 94 32.67 -5.49 -2.58
N LEU A 95 32.04 -4.76 -3.51
CA LEU A 95 30.78 -5.15 -4.14
C LEU A 95 30.98 -6.16 -5.28
N THR A 96 32.19 -6.29 -5.81
CA THR A 96 32.57 -7.26 -6.86
C THR A 96 31.92 -7.02 -8.24
N SER A 97 30.68 -6.52 -8.33
CA SER A 97 30.01 -6.26 -9.61
C SER A 97 28.97 -5.12 -9.57
N LYS A 98 28.60 -4.62 -10.76
CA LYS A 98 27.56 -3.62 -10.97
C LYS A 98 26.18 -4.11 -10.51
N GLU A 99 25.89 -5.39 -10.68
CA GLU A 99 24.64 -6.02 -10.28
C GLU A 99 24.51 -6.07 -8.75
N GLU A 100 25.60 -6.34 -8.03
CA GLU A 100 25.62 -6.22 -6.56
C GLU A 100 25.31 -4.79 -6.13
N TRP A 101 25.91 -3.79 -6.77
CA TRP A 101 25.62 -2.38 -6.49
C TRP A 101 24.14 -2.06 -6.68
N HIS A 102 23.56 -2.47 -7.81
CA HIS A 102 22.13 -2.28 -8.09
C HIS A 102 21.27 -2.94 -7.01
N ARG A 103 21.58 -4.18 -6.62
CA ARG A 103 20.85 -4.89 -5.55
C ARG A 103 20.91 -4.13 -4.23
N ARG A 104 22.09 -3.62 -3.85
CA ARG A 104 22.26 -2.86 -2.62
C ARG A 104 21.52 -1.52 -2.63
N ILE A 105 21.47 -0.84 -3.78
CA ILE A 105 20.64 0.37 -3.95
C ILE A 105 19.17 0.04 -3.68
N ILE A 106 18.65 -1.00 -4.32
CA ILE A 106 17.25 -1.42 -4.19
C ILE A 106 16.94 -1.79 -2.73
N ASP A 107 17.76 -2.63 -2.10
CA ASP A 107 17.65 -3.03 -0.70
C ASP A 107 17.61 -1.82 0.24
N TYR A 108 18.50 -0.85 0.04
CA TYR A 108 18.54 0.36 0.85
C TYR A 108 17.25 1.17 0.70
N CYS A 109 16.82 1.43 -0.54
CA CYS A 109 15.60 2.19 -0.81
C CYS A 109 14.35 1.50 -0.24
N ILE A 110 14.26 0.17 -0.34
CA ILE A 110 13.15 -0.64 0.20
C ILE A 110 13.13 -0.60 1.73
N ARG A 111 14.28 -0.79 2.38
CA ARG A 111 14.39 -0.73 3.86
C ARG A 111 13.97 0.63 4.41
N LYS A 112 14.30 1.71 3.68
CA LYS A 112 13.87 3.08 3.99
C LYS A 112 12.46 3.42 3.49
N ARG A 113 11.79 2.50 2.79
CA ARG A 113 10.43 2.64 2.24
C ARG A 113 10.25 3.88 1.38
N LEU A 114 11.24 4.18 0.54
CA LEU A 114 11.23 5.38 -0.30
C LEU A 114 10.28 5.21 -1.49
N GLN A 115 9.71 6.31 -1.97
CA GLN A 115 8.92 6.31 -3.20
C GLN A 115 9.85 6.09 -4.40
N TRP A 116 9.49 5.18 -5.31
CA TRP A 116 10.36 4.76 -6.42
C TRP A 116 10.85 5.95 -7.27
N ASN A 117 9.94 6.81 -7.71
CA ASN A 117 10.22 7.98 -8.55
C ASN A 117 11.10 9.04 -7.85
N GLN A 118 11.22 9.00 -6.52
CA GLN A 118 12.01 9.94 -5.71
C GLN A 118 13.30 9.33 -5.17
N CYS A 119 13.63 8.07 -5.50
CA CYS A 119 14.82 7.41 -4.99
C CYS A 119 15.67 6.81 -6.11
N PHE A 120 16.90 6.45 -5.76
CA PHE A 120 17.90 5.99 -6.74
C PHE A 120 17.49 4.70 -7.45
N ALA A 121 16.62 3.88 -6.83
CA ALA A 121 16.09 2.65 -7.42
C ALA A 121 15.50 2.84 -8.84
N ARG A 122 14.96 4.03 -9.15
CA ARG A 122 14.40 4.36 -10.48
C ARG A 122 15.37 4.24 -11.64
N LYS A 123 16.68 4.35 -11.37
CA LYS A 123 17.73 4.22 -12.39
C LYS A 123 18.19 2.79 -12.61
N VAL A 124 17.81 1.85 -11.73
CA VAL A 124 18.36 0.49 -11.70
C VAL A 124 17.31 -0.62 -11.77
N CYS A 125 16.03 -0.33 -11.53
CA CYS A 125 14.93 -1.30 -11.65
C CYS A 125 13.63 -0.63 -12.08
N LYS A 126 12.69 -1.42 -12.62
CA LYS A 126 11.36 -0.94 -12.99
C LYS A 126 10.49 -0.71 -11.76
N GLU A 127 9.54 0.21 -11.88
CA GLU A 127 8.65 0.58 -10.78
C GLU A 127 7.87 -0.62 -10.21
N GLY A 128 7.31 -1.46 -11.08
CA GLY A 128 6.57 -2.66 -10.66
C GLY A 128 7.44 -3.66 -9.88
N GLU A 129 8.63 -3.97 -10.40
CA GLU A 129 9.60 -4.87 -9.75
C GLU A 129 10.01 -4.34 -8.36
N TYR A 130 10.21 -3.02 -8.25
CA TYR A 130 10.57 -2.36 -7.00
C TYR A 130 9.48 -2.52 -5.93
N TYR A 131 8.23 -2.19 -6.26
CA TYR A 131 7.15 -2.28 -5.28
C TYR A 131 6.75 -3.72 -4.98
N GLU A 132 6.85 -4.65 -5.93
CA GLU A 132 6.67 -6.08 -5.65
C GLU A 132 7.70 -6.60 -4.64
N GLU A 133 8.99 -6.25 -4.84
CA GLU A 133 10.05 -6.61 -3.90
C GLU A 133 9.87 -5.91 -2.55
N MET A 134 9.45 -4.64 -2.54
CA MET A 134 9.13 -3.93 -1.30
C MET A 134 8.00 -4.64 -0.54
N MET A 135 6.91 -5.02 -1.20
CA MET A 135 5.80 -5.69 -0.55
C MET A 135 6.18 -7.08 -0.03
N ARG A 136 7.04 -7.81 -0.76
CA ARG A 136 7.64 -9.07 -0.30
C ARG A 136 8.51 -8.87 0.94
N TYR A 137 9.38 -7.85 0.93
CA TYR A 137 10.22 -7.49 2.06
C TYR A 137 9.36 -7.11 3.29
N LEU A 138 8.36 -6.24 3.14
CA LEU A 138 7.54 -5.78 4.25
C LEU A 138 6.75 -6.93 4.89
N ARG A 139 6.12 -7.82 4.10
CA ARG A 139 5.41 -8.98 4.65
C ARG A 139 6.33 -9.94 5.38
N LYS A 140 7.49 -10.27 4.79
CA LYS A 140 8.49 -11.14 5.42
C LYS A 140 8.96 -10.61 6.78
N ASN A 141 9.02 -9.29 6.94
CA ASN A 141 9.42 -8.62 8.18
C ASN A 141 8.22 -8.22 9.07
N LEU A 142 7.00 -8.68 8.77
CA LEU A 142 5.76 -8.37 9.49
C LEU A 142 5.55 -6.84 9.69
N ALA A 143 6.03 -6.05 8.74
CA ALA A 143 6.04 -4.60 8.83
C ALA A 143 4.65 -4.00 8.56
N LEU A 144 4.41 -2.82 9.13
CA LEU A 144 3.19 -2.05 8.87
C LEU A 144 3.03 -1.77 7.37
N PHE A 145 1.79 -1.86 6.87
CA PHE A 145 1.43 -1.51 5.50
C PHE A 145 1.95 -0.09 5.14
N PRO A 146 2.55 0.10 3.96
CA PRO A 146 3.15 1.38 3.59
C PRO A 146 2.09 2.38 3.10
N TYR A 147 1.32 2.96 4.03
CA TYR A 147 0.23 3.90 3.72
C TYR A 147 0.66 5.11 2.88
N HIS A 148 1.88 5.63 3.10
CA HIS A 148 2.44 6.72 2.31
C HIS A 148 2.71 6.35 0.84
N LEU A 149 2.68 5.05 0.50
CA LEU A 149 2.81 4.51 -0.85
C LEU A 149 1.49 3.89 -1.33
N ALA A 150 0.37 4.13 -0.62
CA ALA A 150 -0.93 3.55 -0.93
C ALA A 150 -1.39 3.88 -2.34
N GLU A 151 -1.01 5.04 -2.89
CA GLU A 151 -1.34 5.40 -4.27
C GLU A 151 -0.87 4.32 -5.24
N TYR A 152 0.40 3.93 -5.21
CA TYR A 152 0.87 2.87 -6.11
C TYR A 152 0.38 1.49 -5.67
N VAL A 153 0.47 1.18 -4.37
CA VAL A 153 0.21 -0.17 -3.85
C VAL A 153 -1.27 -0.56 -4.01
N CYS A 154 -2.20 0.35 -3.69
CA CYS A 154 -3.62 0.08 -3.85
C CYS A 154 -4.03 0.22 -5.31
N ARG A 155 -3.65 1.30 -6.00
CA ARG A 155 -4.13 1.59 -7.36
C ARG A 155 -3.56 0.66 -8.41
N VAL A 156 -2.24 0.47 -8.39
CA VAL A 156 -1.50 -0.25 -9.44
C VAL A 156 -1.33 -1.72 -9.08
N LEU A 157 -0.79 -2.03 -7.88
CA LEU A 157 -0.60 -3.43 -7.47
C LEU A 157 -1.90 -4.12 -7.04
N ARG A 158 -3.01 -3.38 -6.87
CA ARG A 158 -4.30 -3.91 -6.43
C ARG A 158 -4.21 -4.64 -5.08
N VAL A 159 -3.33 -4.18 -4.19
CA VAL A 159 -3.17 -4.71 -2.83
C VAL A 159 -3.78 -3.74 -1.83
N SER A 160 -4.94 -4.10 -1.27
CA SER A 160 -5.55 -3.34 -0.18
C SER A 160 -4.84 -3.62 1.16
N PRO A 161 -4.90 -2.70 2.15
CA PRO A 161 -4.41 -2.95 3.49
C PRO A 161 -5.02 -4.21 4.13
N PHE A 162 -6.32 -4.43 3.92
CA PHE A 162 -7.01 -5.64 4.37
C PHE A 162 -6.36 -6.91 3.83
N ARG A 163 -6.18 -6.99 2.51
CA ARG A 163 -5.57 -8.17 1.87
C ARG A 163 -4.13 -8.38 2.33
N TYR A 164 -3.38 -7.29 2.48
CA TYR A 164 -2.02 -7.32 3.00
C TYR A 164 -1.94 -7.96 4.39
N TYR A 165 -2.80 -7.57 5.32
CA TYR A 165 -2.80 -8.15 6.67
C TYR A 165 -3.36 -9.57 6.72
N CYS A 166 -4.34 -9.92 5.88
CA CYS A 166 -4.75 -11.32 5.72
C CYS A 166 -3.58 -12.20 5.24
N ASP A 167 -2.82 -11.74 4.23
CA ASP A 167 -1.64 -12.46 3.74
C ASP A 167 -0.54 -12.55 4.82
N MET A 168 -0.31 -11.49 5.60
CA MET A 168 0.63 -11.50 6.72
C MET A 168 0.22 -12.52 7.79
N ILE A 169 -1.03 -12.49 8.25
CA ILE A 169 -1.54 -13.44 9.24
C ILE A 169 -1.44 -14.87 8.70
N PHE A 170 -1.78 -15.08 7.43
CA PHE A 170 -1.60 -16.38 6.78
C PHE A 170 -0.14 -16.86 6.84
N GLU A 171 0.83 -15.99 6.58
CA GLU A 171 2.26 -16.32 6.68
C GLU A 171 2.65 -16.71 8.12
N VAL A 172 2.17 -15.99 9.13
CA VAL A 172 2.41 -16.30 10.56
C VAL A 172 1.79 -17.65 10.95
N LEU A 173 0.53 -17.89 10.56
CA LEU A 173 -0.18 -19.16 10.75
C LEU A 173 0.58 -20.32 10.10
N LYS A 174 0.97 -20.14 8.83
CA LYS A 174 1.66 -21.15 8.02
C LYS A 174 3.01 -21.55 8.62
N ASN A 175 3.72 -20.59 9.22
CA ASN A 175 5.01 -20.82 9.85
C ASN A 175 4.89 -21.19 11.34
N GLU A 176 3.66 -21.41 11.83
CA GLU A 176 3.32 -21.73 13.21
C GLU A 176 3.92 -20.77 14.24
N GLN A 177 4.07 -19.50 13.86
CA GLN A 177 4.61 -18.49 14.75
C GLN A 177 3.52 -18.02 15.74
N PRO A 178 3.90 -17.60 16.96
CA PRO A 178 2.95 -16.98 17.88
C PRO A 178 2.48 -15.64 17.31
N TYR A 179 1.23 -15.25 17.60
CA TYR A 179 0.70 -13.93 17.21
C TYR A 179 1.59 -12.78 17.71
N ASP A 180 2.19 -12.96 18.89
CA ASP A 180 3.08 -11.99 19.55
C ASP A 180 4.38 -11.72 18.74
N SER A 181 4.64 -12.46 17.66
CA SER A 181 5.71 -12.14 16.70
C SER A 181 5.39 -10.94 15.80
N ILE A 182 4.11 -10.58 15.66
CA ILE A 182 3.68 -9.43 14.85
C ILE A 182 3.95 -8.14 15.65
N PRO A 183 4.69 -7.15 15.10
CA PRO A 183 4.93 -5.88 15.76
C PRO A 183 3.64 -5.14 16.13
N ASN A 184 3.60 -4.48 17.29
CA ASN A 184 2.39 -3.86 17.86
C ASN A 184 1.57 -3.00 16.88
N PHE A 185 2.23 -2.14 16.08
CA PHE A 185 1.52 -1.30 15.10
C PHE A 185 0.90 -2.13 13.97
N SER A 186 1.61 -3.14 13.47
CA SER A 186 1.07 -4.09 12.49
C SER A 186 -0.08 -4.90 13.07
N ALA A 187 0.03 -5.36 14.32
CA ALA A 187 -1.01 -6.12 15.01
C ALA A 187 -2.28 -5.29 15.25
N ALA A 188 -2.12 -4.04 15.72
CA ALA A 188 -3.24 -3.12 15.92
C ALA A 188 -3.99 -2.85 14.62
N ASP A 189 -3.27 -2.69 13.53
CA ASP A 189 -3.86 -2.39 12.23
C ASP A 189 -4.48 -3.64 11.57
N ALA A 190 -3.83 -4.80 11.73
CA ALA A 190 -4.40 -6.08 11.35
C ALA A 190 -5.70 -6.37 12.09
N LEU A 191 -5.76 -6.15 13.42
CA LEU A 191 -6.98 -6.28 14.21
C LEU A 191 -8.08 -5.34 13.69
N ARG A 192 -7.75 -4.07 13.45
CA ARG A 192 -8.71 -3.07 12.97
C ARG A 192 -9.34 -3.44 11.63
N LEU A 193 -8.56 -4.01 10.71
CA LEU A 193 -9.01 -4.29 9.35
C LEU A 193 -9.58 -5.69 9.16
N THR A 194 -9.05 -6.69 9.88
CA THR A 194 -9.41 -8.10 9.72
C THR A 194 -10.27 -8.64 10.85
N GLY A 195 -10.29 -7.97 12.01
CA GLY A 195 -10.93 -8.48 13.21
C GLY A 195 -10.14 -9.57 13.94
N ILE A 196 -8.94 -9.94 13.45
CA ILE A 196 -8.13 -11.00 14.06
C ILE A 196 -7.16 -10.39 15.06
N GLY A 197 -7.51 -10.51 16.33
CA GLY A 197 -6.63 -10.30 17.46
C GLY A 197 -5.92 -11.58 17.88
N ARG A 198 -5.29 -11.53 19.05
CA ARG A 198 -4.55 -12.65 19.63
C ARG A 198 -5.45 -13.87 19.89
N ASN A 199 -6.65 -13.64 20.40
CA ASN A 199 -7.58 -14.73 20.76
C ASN A 199 -8.12 -15.41 19.51
N GLU A 200 -8.57 -14.62 18.53
CA GLU A 200 -9.07 -15.12 17.25
C GLU A 200 -7.99 -15.90 16.51
N TYR A 201 -6.74 -15.42 16.53
CA TYR A 201 -5.60 -16.13 15.97
C TYR A 201 -5.37 -17.49 16.64
N ILE A 202 -5.38 -17.53 17.98
CA ILE A 202 -5.20 -18.78 18.74
C ILE A 202 -6.30 -19.77 18.40
N ASP A 203 -7.55 -19.32 18.27
CA ASP A 203 -8.67 -20.17 17.88
C ASP A 203 -8.50 -20.73 16.47
N ILE A 204 -8.06 -19.92 15.52
CA ILE A 204 -7.75 -20.36 14.15
C ILE A 204 -6.60 -21.39 14.17
N MET A 205 -5.53 -21.12 14.90
CA MET A 205 -4.39 -22.05 15.05
C MET A 205 -4.82 -23.39 15.64
N ASN A 206 -5.65 -23.37 16.68
CA ASN A 206 -6.17 -24.58 17.31
C ASN A 206 -7.07 -25.37 16.37
N LYS A 207 -7.93 -24.70 15.59
CA LYS A 207 -8.75 -25.33 14.54
C LYS A 207 -7.91 -25.94 13.43
N CYS A 208 -6.77 -25.32 13.07
CA CYS A 208 -5.82 -25.87 12.11
C CYS A 208 -5.12 -27.13 12.65
N ARG A 209 -4.74 -27.13 13.93
CA ARG A 209 -4.06 -28.27 14.59
C ARG A 209 -4.97 -29.45 14.88
N SER A 210 -6.20 -29.20 15.32
CA SER A 210 -7.17 -30.25 15.69
C SER A 210 -7.59 -31.14 14.51
N LYS A 211 -7.46 -30.64 13.27
CA LYS A 211 -7.72 -31.42 12.04
C LYS A 211 -6.67 -32.49 11.71
N LYS A 212 -5.65 -32.73 12.56
CA LYS A 212 -4.57 -33.76 12.39
C LYS A 212 -3.84 -33.71 11.04
N ILE A 213 -3.63 -32.52 10.48
CA ILE A 213 -2.86 -32.33 9.24
C ILE A 213 -1.55 -31.61 9.60
N MET A 214 -0.69 -32.26 10.38
CA MET A 214 0.54 -31.65 10.90
C MET A 214 1.71 -31.57 9.90
N TRP A 215 1.63 -32.19 8.71
CA TRP A 215 2.72 -32.12 7.71
C TRP A 215 2.41 -31.29 6.47
N LYS A 216 1.14 -30.89 6.28
CA LYS A 216 0.72 -30.06 5.15
C LYS A 216 -0.50 -29.25 5.57
N LEU A 217 -0.33 -28.22 6.42
CA LEU A 217 -1.31 -27.12 6.53
C LEU A 217 -1.79 -26.82 5.11
N ASN A 218 -2.97 -27.32 4.76
CA ASN A 218 -3.39 -27.28 3.37
C ASN A 218 -3.60 -25.79 3.14
N LYS A 219 -2.84 -25.20 2.21
CA LYS A 219 -2.82 -23.74 1.99
C LYS A 219 -4.24 -23.16 1.85
N SER A 220 -5.21 -23.98 1.45
CA SER A 220 -6.64 -23.65 1.37
C SER A 220 -7.30 -23.48 2.73
N ILE A 221 -7.10 -24.38 3.71
CA ILE A 221 -7.85 -24.38 4.98
C ILE A 221 -7.55 -23.13 5.81
N ALA A 222 -6.27 -22.75 5.93
CA ALA A 222 -5.92 -21.53 6.66
C ALA A 222 -6.44 -20.28 5.95
N LYS A 223 -6.54 -20.28 4.61
CA LYS A 223 -7.16 -19.17 3.87
C LYS A 223 -8.68 -19.14 4.02
N GLU A 224 -9.33 -20.29 4.13
CA GLU A 224 -10.77 -20.42 4.36
C GLU A 224 -11.20 -19.92 5.75
N LEU A 225 -10.30 -20.02 6.74
CA LEU A 225 -10.56 -19.54 8.10
C LEU A 225 -10.28 -18.03 8.27
N LEU A 226 -9.64 -17.39 7.29
CA LEU A 226 -9.41 -15.95 7.30
C LEU A 226 -10.63 -15.20 6.74
N PRO A 227 -10.88 -13.96 7.19
CA PRO A 227 -11.95 -13.14 6.69
C PRO A 227 -11.77 -12.87 5.20
N THR A 228 -12.88 -12.84 4.47
CA THR A 228 -12.94 -12.52 3.05
C THR A 228 -13.29 -11.06 2.78
N GLN A 229 -13.78 -10.35 3.81
CA GLN A 229 -14.14 -8.94 3.77
C GLN A 229 -13.54 -8.19 4.97
N PRO A 230 -13.20 -6.91 4.81
CA PRO A 230 -12.73 -6.09 5.91
C PRO A 230 -13.82 -5.89 6.96
N VAL A 231 -13.40 -5.73 8.22
CA VAL A 231 -14.27 -5.31 9.32
C VAL A 231 -14.67 -3.85 9.10
N ASP A 232 -15.91 -3.52 9.45
CA ASP A 232 -16.37 -2.14 9.44
C ASP A 232 -15.63 -1.34 10.52
N PHE A 233 -15.01 -0.23 10.11
CA PHE A 233 -14.33 0.69 11.01
C PHE A 233 -14.83 2.12 10.76
N PRO A 234 -14.72 3.03 11.75
CA PRO A 234 -15.09 4.42 11.58
C PRO A 234 -14.18 5.09 10.53
N VAL A 235 -14.77 5.59 9.47
CA VAL A 235 -14.11 6.40 8.44
C VAL A 235 -14.35 7.86 8.81
N GLU A 236 -13.28 8.63 8.97
CA GLU A 236 -13.43 10.05 9.32
C GLU A 236 -13.93 10.85 8.10
N PRO A 237 -14.78 11.89 8.30
CA PRO A 237 -15.36 12.67 7.21
C PRO A 237 -14.34 13.32 6.26
N TRP A 238 -13.13 13.57 6.74
CA TRP A 238 -12.06 14.25 6.00
C TRP A 238 -11.11 13.29 5.28
N TRP A 239 -11.23 11.97 5.46
CA TRP A 239 -10.41 11.00 4.73
C TRP A 239 -10.69 11.07 3.24
N GLY A 240 -9.65 10.97 2.42
CA GLY A 240 -9.77 10.91 0.97
C GLY A 240 -10.31 9.57 0.51
N VAL A 241 -11.26 9.58 -0.41
CA VAL A 241 -11.73 8.40 -1.15
C VAL A 241 -10.95 8.34 -2.45
N CYS A 242 -10.16 7.29 -2.62
CA CYS A 242 -9.28 7.14 -3.77
C CYS A 242 -9.62 5.89 -4.57
N LEU A 243 -9.58 6.03 -5.90
CA LEU A 243 -9.88 4.94 -6.82
C LEU A 243 -8.64 4.06 -7.05
N VAL A 244 -8.89 2.78 -7.28
CA VAL A 244 -7.90 1.84 -7.80
C VAL A 244 -8.09 1.64 -9.32
N ASN A 245 -7.18 0.95 -10.01
CA ASN A 245 -7.38 0.64 -11.43
C ASN A 245 -8.46 -0.44 -11.60
N PHE A 246 -9.48 -0.20 -12.41
CA PHE A 246 -10.61 -1.11 -12.59
C PHE A 246 -10.35 -2.07 -13.75
N THR A 247 -10.76 -3.32 -13.59
CA THR A 247 -10.95 -4.24 -14.72
C THR A 247 -12.26 -3.94 -15.44
N LEU A 248 -12.38 -4.37 -16.71
CA LEU A 248 -13.63 -4.23 -17.47
C LEU A 248 -14.80 -4.93 -16.79
N GLU A 249 -14.57 -6.06 -16.12
CA GLU A 249 -15.62 -6.80 -15.41
C GLU A 249 -16.10 -6.07 -14.16
N GLU A 250 -15.18 -5.47 -13.39
CA GLU A 250 -15.54 -4.67 -12.22
C GLU A 250 -16.35 -3.44 -12.62
N PHE A 251 -15.95 -2.79 -13.71
CA PHE A 251 -16.64 -1.61 -14.24
C PHE A 251 -18.08 -1.94 -14.68
N LYS A 252 -18.29 -3.08 -15.37
CA LYS A 252 -19.63 -3.53 -15.80
C LYS A 252 -20.57 -3.88 -14.66
N LYS A 253 -20.04 -4.16 -13.46
CA LYS A 253 -20.82 -4.52 -12.27
C LYS A 253 -21.19 -3.32 -11.39
N LEU A 254 -20.87 -2.10 -11.83
CA LEU A 254 -21.20 -0.89 -11.09
C LEU A 254 -22.68 -0.54 -11.27
N THR A 255 -23.33 -0.10 -10.20
CA THR A 255 -24.65 0.53 -10.29
C THR A 255 -24.53 1.96 -10.85
N GLU A 256 -25.65 2.58 -11.21
CA GLU A 256 -25.67 3.97 -11.67
C GLU A 256 -25.16 4.92 -10.58
N GLU A 257 -25.48 4.67 -9.32
CA GLU A 257 -25.05 5.47 -8.17
C GLU A 257 -23.55 5.27 -7.86
N GLU A 258 -23.05 4.03 -7.98
CA GLU A 258 -21.62 3.74 -7.87
C GLU A 258 -20.82 4.42 -8.98
N MET A 259 -21.34 4.41 -10.21
CA MET A 259 -20.71 5.07 -11.37
C MET A 259 -20.68 6.59 -11.19
N ALA A 260 -21.79 7.19 -10.75
CA ALA A 260 -21.85 8.61 -10.43
C ALA A 260 -20.85 9.01 -9.31
N THR A 261 -20.69 8.14 -8.31
CA THR A 261 -19.70 8.32 -7.24
C THR A 261 -18.27 8.29 -7.77
N ILE A 262 -17.95 7.33 -8.64
CA ILE A 262 -16.63 7.21 -9.29
C ILE A 262 -16.33 8.44 -10.15
N ASP A 263 -17.28 8.88 -10.97
CA ASP A 263 -17.15 10.08 -11.80
C ASP A 263 -16.89 11.33 -10.95
N LYS A 264 -17.55 11.43 -9.79
CA LYS A 264 -17.33 12.53 -8.85
C LYS A 264 -15.92 12.50 -8.25
N VAL A 265 -15.39 11.33 -7.90
CA VAL A 265 -14.00 11.19 -7.45
C VAL A 265 -13.01 11.60 -8.55
N CYS A 266 -13.28 11.24 -9.81
CA CYS A 266 -12.42 11.57 -10.96
C CYS A 266 -12.38 13.05 -11.33
N LYS A 267 -13.43 13.83 -11.02
CA LYS A 267 -13.53 15.26 -11.39
C LYS A 267 -12.70 16.19 -10.49
N GLU A 268 -11.94 15.65 -9.54
CA GLU A 268 -10.94 16.34 -8.69
C GLU A 268 -11.41 17.58 -7.90
N GLU A 269 -12.70 17.90 -7.86
CA GLU A 269 -13.20 19.07 -7.12
C GLU A 269 -13.06 18.91 -5.60
N ALA A 270 -13.23 17.69 -5.08
CA ALA A 270 -12.86 17.25 -3.74
C ALA A 270 -13.14 15.74 -3.56
N ASN A 271 -12.27 15.02 -2.84
CA ASN A 271 -12.38 13.58 -2.61
C ASN A 271 -12.61 13.19 -1.15
N SER A 272 -12.98 14.13 -0.27
CA SER A 272 -13.25 13.81 1.14
C SER A 272 -14.51 12.96 1.31
N PHE A 273 -14.46 11.97 2.21
CA PHE A 273 -15.52 11.02 2.49
C PHE A 273 -16.89 11.66 2.76
N VAL A 274 -16.91 12.81 3.45
CA VAL A 274 -18.13 13.58 3.76
C VAL A 274 -18.95 14.00 2.54
N LEU A 275 -18.34 14.00 1.34
CA LEU A 275 -18.99 14.42 0.10
C LEU A 275 -19.73 13.29 -0.60
N PHE A 276 -19.64 12.06 -0.09
CA PHE A 276 -20.20 10.87 -0.73
C PHE A 276 -21.21 10.19 0.16
N ASP A 277 -22.06 9.37 -0.45
CA ASP A 277 -22.91 8.45 0.29
C ASP A 277 -22.04 7.41 1.02
N PRO A 278 -22.11 7.31 2.36
CA PRO A 278 -21.32 6.37 3.14
C PRO A 278 -21.53 4.91 2.76
N ASP A 279 -22.75 4.52 2.39
CA ASP A 279 -23.08 3.12 2.10
C ASP A 279 -22.53 2.71 0.73
N ILE A 280 -22.61 3.61 -0.26
CA ILE A 280 -22.00 3.40 -1.58
C ILE A 280 -20.47 3.26 -1.44
N VAL A 281 -19.81 4.19 -0.75
CA VAL A 281 -18.35 4.15 -0.60
C VAL A 281 -17.90 2.93 0.21
N LYS A 282 -18.61 2.56 1.28
CA LYS A 282 -18.31 1.32 2.02
C LYS A 282 -18.52 0.07 1.17
N GLY A 283 -19.55 0.04 0.32
CA GLY A 283 -19.77 -1.03 -0.65
C GLY A 283 -18.60 -1.19 -1.62
N LEU A 284 -18.16 -0.08 -2.22
CA LEU A 284 -16.98 -0.04 -3.08
C LEU A 284 -15.70 -0.46 -2.33
N TYR A 285 -15.54 -0.05 -1.07
CA TYR A 285 -14.38 -0.39 -0.23
C TYR A 285 -14.33 -1.89 0.06
N ARG A 286 -15.45 -2.51 0.45
CA ARG A 286 -15.54 -3.97 0.70
C ARG A 286 -15.20 -4.78 -0.54
N ARG A 287 -15.51 -4.26 -1.73
CA ARG A 287 -15.15 -4.84 -3.04
C ARG A 287 -13.70 -4.55 -3.47
N GLY A 288 -12.95 -3.72 -2.73
CA GLY A 288 -11.60 -3.32 -3.08
C GLY A 288 -11.53 -2.46 -4.35
N LEU A 289 -12.54 -1.61 -4.57
CA LEU A 289 -12.62 -0.64 -5.68
C LEU A 289 -12.28 0.79 -5.27
N VAL A 290 -12.23 1.04 -3.97
CA VAL A 290 -11.67 2.26 -3.39
C VAL A 290 -10.77 1.92 -2.22
N TYR A 291 -9.87 2.84 -1.90
CA TYR A 291 -9.12 2.85 -0.65
C TYR A 291 -9.24 4.23 -0.01
N PHE A 292 -9.04 4.29 1.31
CA PHE A 292 -9.03 5.54 2.03
C PHE A 292 -7.60 6.05 2.16
N ASP A 293 -7.41 7.33 1.83
CA ASP A 293 -6.17 8.05 2.05
C ASP A 293 -6.34 9.03 3.22
N VAL A 294 -5.31 9.12 4.05
CA VAL A 294 -5.27 10.05 5.17
C VAL A 294 -4.35 11.19 4.75
N PRO A 295 -4.89 12.37 4.37
CA PRO A 295 -4.05 13.46 3.90
C PRO A 295 -3.10 13.89 5.04
N VAL A 296 -1.80 13.78 4.78
CA VAL A 296 -0.73 14.29 5.65
C VAL A 296 0.10 15.30 4.88
N TYR A 297 0.19 16.51 5.41
CA TYR A 297 0.93 17.62 4.85
C TYR A 297 2.26 17.85 5.61
N PRO A 298 3.28 18.45 4.96
CA PRO A 298 4.57 18.71 5.60
C PRO A 298 4.48 19.55 6.88
N ASP A 299 3.48 20.40 6.97
CA ASP A 299 3.24 21.27 8.12
C ASP A 299 2.42 20.60 9.23
N ASP A 300 1.92 19.38 9.01
CA ASP A 300 1.16 18.65 10.01
C ASP A 300 2.05 18.29 11.21
N ARG A 301 1.40 18.19 12.36
CA ARG A 301 2.04 17.85 13.63
C ARG A 301 1.25 16.73 14.28
N PHE A 302 1.89 15.58 14.46
CA PHE A 302 1.29 14.47 15.19
C PHE A 302 1.55 14.65 16.68
N LYS A 303 0.47 14.77 17.46
CA LYS A 303 0.55 14.59 18.90
C LYS A 303 0.36 13.11 19.17
N ALA A 304 1.41 12.44 19.64
CA ALA A 304 1.22 11.10 20.20
C ALA A 304 0.28 11.25 21.40
N LEU A 305 -0.96 10.79 21.23
CA LEU A 305 -1.88 10.66 22.35
C LEU A 305 -1.34 9.48 23.17
N SER A 306 -0.58 9.79 24.22
CA SER A 306 -0.36 8.83 25.30
C SER A 306 -1.74 8.49 25.84
N LYS A 307 -2.21 7.27 25.58
CA LYS A 307 -3.34 6.71 26.32
C LYS A 307 -2.92 6.51 27.77
#